data_AF-A0A8S1NBD7-F1
#
_entry.id   AF-A0A8S1NBD7-F1
#
_cell.length_a   1.000
_cell.length_b   1.000
_cell.length_c   1.000
_cell.angle_alpha   90.00
_cell.angle_beta   90.00
_cell.angle_gamma   90.00
#
_symmetry.space_group_name_H-M   'P 1'
#
loop_
_entity.id
_entity.type
_entity.pdbx_description
1 polymer ?
#
loop_
_entity_poly.entity_id
_entity_poly.type
_entity_poly.pdbx_seq_one_letter_code
_entity_poly.pdbx_strand_id
1 'polypeptide(L)'
;MPNLIVFDQCILIIINNVQSQNIQRWTAIIAFILYQSCIKNKNEQSFNICGYLFIGFCIPFSISIYPFFTHDYGFAGISCWIKEDIKHPVRSTIVRYINFYIPLILIILYNSSVYIFIICKLYGISQQQTKFIYKMISYPLILIICWIFTAFNKTYEEIQDQQQIWLLYLSKALSGLMGFFNYLGYGFTPQVRDQCARYCCKRNSKSVSVELELKNQQSLDTSQNTEEIKSRNSVNSQRDSVQGELSFIAELF
;
A
#
# COMPACT_ATOMS: atom_id res chain seq x y z
N MET A 1 -42.49 -18.87 0.27
CA MET A 1 -41.31 -19.05 -0.59
C MET A 1 -40.49 -17.78 -0.92
N PRO A 2 -40.94 -16.51 -0.76
CA PRO A 2 -40.07 -15.35 -1.03
C PRO A 2 -38.95 -15.18 0.02
N ASN A 3 -39.15 -15.68 1.25
CA ASN A 3 -38.18 -15.53 2.33
C ASN A 3 -36.88 -16.34 2.13
N LEU A 4 -36.91 -17.46 1.38
CA LEU A 4 -35.71 -18.27 1.15
C LEU A 4 -34.75 -17.57 0.16
N ILE A 5 -35.29 -16.98 -0.90
CA ILE A 5 -34.51 -16.24 -1.91
C ILE A 5 -33.89 -14.98 -1.29
N VAL A 6 -34.63 -14.28 -0.43
CA VAL A 6 -34.11 -13.11 0.29
C VAL A 6 -33.00 -13.49 1.26
N PHE A 7 -33.10 -14.66 1.91
CA PHE A 7 -32.08 -15.17 2.83
C PHE A 7 -30.77 -15.52 2.10
N ASP A 8 -30.85 -16.23 0.97
CA ASP A 8 -29.67 -16.57 0.15
C ASP A 8 -29.00 -15.32 -0.43
N GLN A 9 -29.80 -14.34 -0.89
CA GLN A 9 -29.26 -13.06 -1.34
C GLN A 9 -28.57 -12.30 -0.21
N CYS A 10 -29.06 -12.38 1.03
CA CYS A 10 -28.48 -11.71 2.18
C CYS A 10 -27.11 -12.29 2.59
N ILE A 11 -26.89 -13.60 2.48
CA ILE A 11 -25.60 -14.21 2.79
C ILE A 11 -24.50 -13.71 1.84
N LEU A 12 -24.80 -13.59 0.55
CA LEU A 12 -23.86 -13.04 -0.44
C LEU A 12 -23.48 -11.57 -0.14
N ILE A 13 -24.36 -10.80 0.52
CA ILE A 13 -24.04 -9.44 0.97
C ILE A 13 -23.03 -9.46 2.09
N ILE A 14 -23.20 -10.34 3.09
CA ILE A 14 -22.25 -10.45 4.21
C ILE A 14 -20.87 -10.71 3.67
N ILE A 15 -20.74 -11.63 2.71
CA ILE A 15 -19.47 -11.90 2.03
C ILE A 15 -18.98 -10.63 1.34
N ASN A 16 -19.79 -9.96 0.53
CA ASN A 16 -19.38 -8.73 -0.16
C ASN A 16 -18.97 -7.59 0.79
N ASN A 17 -19.64 -7.45 1.94
CA ASN A 17 -19.36 -6.43 2.95
C ASN A 17 -18.08 -6.76 3.74
N VAL A 18 -17.88 -8.03 4.07
CA VAL A 18 -16.62 -8.49 4.66
C VAL A 18 -15.47 -8.27 3.68
N GLN A 19 -15.65 -8.59 2.40
CA GLN A 19 -14.62 -8.39 1.37
C GLN A 19 -14.27 -6.90 1.20
N SER A 20 -15.26 -6.01 1.14
CA SER A 20 -15.04 -4.57 1.04
C SER A 20 -14.31 -4.00 2.26
N GLN A 21 -14.66 -4.45 3.47
CA GLN A 21 -13.99 -4.03 4.70
C GLN A 21 -12.57 -4.61 4.81
N ASN A 22 -12.37 -5.86 4.39
CA ASN A 22 -11.07 -6.51 4.37
C ASN A 22 -10.10 -5.74 3.47
N ILE A 23 -10.51 -5.42 2.24
CA ILE A 23 -9.60 -4.80 1.27
C ILE A 23 -9.13 -3.42 1.72
N GLN A 24 -10.00 -2.63 2.36
CA GLN A 24 -9.61 -1.33 2.94
C GLN A 24 -8.58 -1.48 4.07
N ARG A 25 -8.68 -2.52 4.89
CA ARG A 25 -7.74 -2.73 6.01
C ARG A 25 -6.41 -3.28 5.54
N TRP A 26 -6.43 -4.22 4.61
CA TRP A 26 -5.22 -4.81 4.04
C TRP A 26 -4.34 -3.76 3.37
N THR A 27 -4.93 -2.80 2.68
CA THR A 27 -4.18 -1.70 2.09
C THR A 27 -3.57 -0.78 3.14
N ALA A 28 -4.26 -0.49 4.25
CA ALA A 28 -3.68 0.25 5.39
C ALA A 28 -2.52 -0.52 6.05
N ILE A 29 -2.65 -1.84 6.23
CA ILE A 29 -1.57 -2.69 6.75
C ILE A 29 -0.36 -2.64 5.81
N ILE A 30 -0.58 -2.74 4.50
CA ILE A 30 0.49 -2.65 3.51
C ILE A 30 1.16 -1.27 3.57
N ALA A 31 0.38 -0.18 3.61
CA ALA A 31 0.92 1.17 3.76
C ALA A 31 1.76 1.32 5.04
N PHE A 32 1.33 0.74 6.16
CA PHE A 32 2.10 0.72 7.40
C PHE A 32 3.42 -0.06 7.28
N ILE A 33 3.39 -1.24 6.65
CA ILE A 33 4.60 -2.04 6.42
C ILE A 33 5.59 -1.28 5.54
N LEU A 34 5.10 -0.60 4.50
CA LEU A 34 5.92 0.26 3.64
C LEU A 34 6.55 1.41 4.42
N TYR A 35 5.73 2.12 5.20
CA TYR A 35 6.20 3.19 6.07
C TYR A 35 7.33 2.72 6.99
N GLN A 36 7.15 1.58 7.66
CA GLN A 36 8.18 1.04 8.55
C GLN A 36 9.43 0.64 7.77
N SER A 37 9.28 0.01 6.60
CA SER A 37 10.40 -0.42 5.76
C SER A 37 11.24 0.75 5.22
N CYS A 38 10.63 1.93 5.04
CA CYS A 38 11.32 3.15 4.62
C CYS A 38 12.02 3.89 5.76
N ILE A 39 11.68 3.62 7.02
CA ILE A 39 12.12 4.42 8.18
C ILE A 39 12.99 3.63 9.14
N LYS A 40 12.64 2.37 9.41
CA LYS A 40 13.40 1.50 10.32
C LYS A 40 14.41 0.68 9.54
N ASN A 41 15.63 0.62 10.07
CA ASN A 41 16.74 -0.11 9.46
C ASN A 41 16.48 -1.63 9.52
N LYS A 42 16.89 -2.36 8.47
CA LYS A 42 16.46 -3.75 8.16
C LYS A 42 16.73 -4.83 9.21
N ASN A 43 17.51 -4.58 10.25
CA ASN A 43 18.11 -5.67 11.05
C ASN A 43 17.31 -6.16 12.27
N GLU A 44 16.22 -5.51 12.69
CA GLU A 44 15.45 -5.97 13.87
C GLU A 44 13.92 -5.89 13.71
N GLN A 45 13.41 -5.91 12.47
CA GLN A 45 11.97 -5.76 12.28
C GLN A 45 11.22 -7.10 12.40
N SER A 46 10.84 -7.48 13.63
CA SER A 46 9.92 -8.59 13.86
C SER A 46 8.52 -8.21 13.38
N PHE A 47 8.06 -8.82 12.28
CA PHE A 47 6.68 -8.65 11.82
C PHE A 47 5.72 -9.35 12.78
N ASN A 48 4.82 -8.59 13.43
CA ASN A 48 3.72 -9.16 14.22
C ASN A 48 2.61 -9.66 13.29
N ILE A 49 2.85 -10.80 12.63
CA ILE A 49 1.95 -11.42 11.65
C ILE A 49 0.58 -11.70 12.29
N CYS A 50 0.55 -12.22 13.52
CA CYS A 50 -0.70 -12.50 14.23
C CYS A 50 -1.54 -11.24 14.43
N GLY A 51 -0.91 -10.13 14.83
CA GLY A 51 -1.59 -8.84 14.97
C GLY A 51 -2.18 -8.34 13.65
N TYR A 52 -1.44 -8.44 12.54
CA TYR A 52 -1.92 -8.03 11.23
C TYR A 52 -3.09 -8.90 10.73
N LEU A 53 -3.02 -10.21 10.92
CA LEU A 53 -4.10 -11.12 10.57
C LEU A 53 -5.37 -10.82 11.38
N PHE A 54 -5.22 -10.54 12.67
CA PHE A 54 -6.35 -10.16 13.52
C PHE A 54 -7.02 -8.87 13.03
N ILE A 55 -6.24 -7.84 12.71
CA ILE A 55 -6.76 -6.56 12.21
C ILE A 55 -7.41 -6.72 10.82
N GLY A 56 -6.78 -7.50 9.94
CA GLY A 56 -7.18 -7.68 8.55
C GLY A 56 -8.36 -8.63 8.33
N PHE A 57 -8.62 -9.56 9.26
CA PHE A 57 -9.70 -10.55 9.12
C PHE A 57 -10.71 -10.54 10.28
N CYS A 58 -10.28 -10.56 11.53
CA CYS A 58 -11.18 -10.75 12.67
C CYS A 58 -12.08 -9.52 12.91
N ILE A 59 -11.50 -8.32 12.87
CA ILE A 59 -12.26 -7.09 13.08
C ILE A 59 -13.30 -6.84 11.96
N PRO A 60 -12.97 -6.87 10.65
CA PRO A 60 -13.96 -6.66 9.59
C PRO A 60 -15.08 -7.70 9.59
N PHE A 61 -14.75 -8.96 9.91
CA PHE A 61 -15.74 -10.01 10.12
C PHE A 61 -16.70 -9.68 11.27
N SER A 62 -16.16 -9.25 12.42
CA SER A 62 -16.97 -8.88 13.59
C SER A 62 -17.90 -7.70 13.33
N ILE A 63 -17.43 -6.68 12.61
CA ILE A 63 -18.26 -5.52 12.25
C ILE A 63 -19.36 -5.90 11.25
N SER A 64 -19.06 -6.79 10.31
CA SER A 64 -20.00 -7.21 9.26
C SER A 64 -21.01 -8.25 9.74
N ILE A 65 -20.71 -9.02 10.79
CA ILE A 65 -21.68 -9.99 11.34
C ILE A 65 -22.69 -9.31 12.28
N TYR A 66 -22.37 -8.14 12.82
CA TYR A 66 -23.28 -7.41 13.71
C TYR A 66 -24.65 -7.11 13.06
N PRO A 67 -24.75 -6.53 11.84
CA PRO A 67 -26.02 -6.26 11.17
C PRO A 67 -26.84 -7.51 10.83
N PHE A 68 -26.21 -8.69 10.84
CA PHE A 68 -26.89 -9.97 10.65
C PHE A 68 -27.69 -10.37 11.89
N PHE A 69 -27.11 -10.26 13.08
CA PHE A 69 -27.80 -10.57 14.35
C PHE A 69 -28.92 -9.58 14.66
N THR A 70 -28.79 -8.34 14.20
CA THR A 70 -29.79 -7.29 14.42
C THR A 70 -30.88 -7.26 13.35
N HIS A 71 -30.79 -8.13 12.32
CA HIS A 71 -31.69 -8.17 11.16
C HIS A 71 -31.79 -6.83 10.40
N ASP A 72 -30.69 -6.07 10.39
CA ASP A 72 -30.60 -4.77 9.72
C ASP A 72 -30.27 -4.91 8.22
N TYR A 73 -29.86 -6.10 7.77
CA TYR A 73 -29.74 -6.36 6.33
C TYR A 73 -31.12 -6.43 5.65
N GLY A 74 -31.19 -5.88 4.44
CA GLY A 74 -32.38 -5.94 3.60
C GLY A 74 -32.23 -5.14 2.31
N PHE A 75 -33.35 -4.89 1.65
CA PHE A 75 -33.36 -4.18 0.38
C PHE A 75 -33.17 -2.67 0.62
N ALA A 76 -32.16 -2.08 0.00
CA ALA A 76 -31.92 -0.64 -0.03
C ALA A 76 -31.76 -0.23 -1.50
N GLY A 77 -32.81 0.38 -2.05
CA GLY A 77 -32.90 0.72 -3.48
C GLY A 77 -33.07 -0.53 -4.37
N ILE A 78 -32.11 -0.84 -5.24
CA ILE A 78 -32.11 -1.98 -6.20
C ILE A 78 -31.17 -3.10 -5.72
N SER A 79 -30.41 -2.85 -4.64
CA SER A 79 -29.45 -3.80 -4.09
C SER A 79 -29.71 -4.07 -2.63
N CYS A 80 -29.04 -5.08 -2.13
CA CYS A 80 -29.26 -5.59 -0.79
C CYS A 80 -28.11 -5.05 0.09
N TRP A 81 -28.44 -4.28 1.13
CA TRP A 81 -27.52 -3.54 2.03
C TRP A 81 -28.15 -3.42 3.44
N ILE A 82 -27.53 -2.68 4.36
CA ILE A 82 -28.14 -2.24 5.61
C ILE A 82 -29.35 -1.33 5.31
N LYS A 83 -30.56 -1.85 5.46
CA LYS A 83 -31.81 -1.12 5.16
C LYS A 83 -32.04 0.01 6.14
N GLU A 84 -32.88 0.95 5.76
CA GLU A 84 -33.34 1.99 6.66
C GLU A 84 -34.48 1.45 7.51
N ASP A 85 -34.38 1.59 8.83
CA ASP A 85 -35.45 1.20 9.74
C ASP A 85 -36.35 2.39 10.04
N ILE A 86 -37.58 2.35 9.54
CA ILE A 86 -38.59 3.39 9.74
C ILE A 86 -38.92 3.57 11.23
N LYS A 87 -38.84 2.48 12.03
CA LYS A 87 -39.15 2.53 13.47
C LYS A 87 -38.01 3.11 14.29
N HIS A 88 -36.77 2.89 13.84
CA HIS A 88 -35.56 3.32 14.54
C HIS A 88 -34.52 3.88 13.56
N PRO A 89 -34.78 5.05 12.93
CA PRO A 89 -33.93 5.58 11.86
C PRO A 89 -32.50 5.87 12.34
N VAL A 90 -32.36 6.41 13.55
CA VAL A 90 -31.07 6.71 14.19
C VAL A 90 -30.20 5.45 14.30
N ARG A 91 -30.79 4.31 14.63
CA ARG A 91 -30.06 3.04 14.75
C ARG A 91 -29.53 2.60 13.39
N SER A 92 -30.36 2.59 12.34
CA SER A 92 -29.91 2.20 11.00
C SER A 92 -28.81 3.12 10.47
N THR A 93 -28.89 4.42 10.72
CA THR A 93 -27.84 5.38 10.37
C THR A 93 -26.54 5.06 11.10
N ILE A 94 -26.57 4.88 12.42
CA ILE A 94 -25.38 4.52 13.20
C ILE A 94 -24.72 3.25 12.66
N VAL A 95 -25.51 2.23 12.35
CA VAL A 95 -24.99 0.96 11.81
C VAL A 95 -24.33 1.19 10.45
N ARG A 96 -24.92 1.95 9.53
CA ARG A 96 -24.32 2.31 8.23
C ARG A 96 -22.98 3.04 8.39
N TYR A 97 -22.91 4.02 9.30
CA TYR A 97 -21.69 4.80 9.54
C TYR A 97 -20.56 3.96 10.14
N ILE A 98 -20.88 3.14 11.15
CA ILE A 98 -19.88 2.28 11.79
C ILE A 98 -19.41 1.17 10.84
N ASN A 99 -20.31 0.59 10.04
CA ASN A 99 -19.95 -0.50 9.13
C ASN A 99 -19.17 -0.02 7.92
N PHE A 100 -19.43 1.18 7.41
CA PHE A 100 -18.93 1.60 6.10
C PHE A 100 -18.18 2.93 6.14
N TYR A 101 -18.85 4.03 6.50
CA TYR A 101 -18.30 5.37 6.31
C TYR A 101 -17.11 5.69 7.22
N ILE A 102 -17.20 5.39 8.52
CA ILE A 102 -16.13 5.68 9.49
C ILE A 102 -14.85 4.90 9.14
N PRO A 103 -14.89 3.55 8.95
CA PRO A 103 -13.70 2.81 8.52
C PRO A 103 -13.10 3.35 7.22
N LEU A 104 -13.95 3.65 6.23
CA LEU A 104 -13.51 4.14 4.93
C LEU A 104 -12.77 5.48 5.04
N ILE A 105 -13.33 6.45 5.75
CA ILE A 105 -12.73 7.78 5.92
C ILE A 105 -11.40 7.66 6.68
N LEU A 106 -11.38 6.93 7.80
CA LEU A 106 -10.16 6.74 8.59
C LEU A 106 -9.03 6.12 7.76
N ILE A 107 -9.35 5.12 6.95
CA ILE A 107 -8.38 4.43 6.11
C ILE A 107 -7.89 5.32 4.97
N ILE A 108 -8.79 6.08 4.32
CA ILE A 108 -8.40 7.02 3.26
C ILE A 108 -7.46 8.10 3.82
N LEU A 109 -7.80 8.70 4.96
CA LEU A 109 -6.96 9.71 5.61
C LEU A 109 -5.61 9.12 6.00
N TYR A 110 -5.60 7.97 6.66
CA TYR A 110 -4.37 7.29 7.07
C TYR A 110 -3.44 6.98 5.88
N ASN A 111 -3.99 6.36 4.82
CA ASN A 111 -3.22 6.04 3.62
C ASN A 111 -2.68 7.31 2.95
N SER A 112 -3.48 8.37 2.90
CA SER A 112 -3.07 9.66 2.32
C SER A 112 -1.95 10.32 3.13
N SER A 113 -2.03 10.30 4.46
CA SER A 113 -0.98 10.84 5.34
C SER A 113 0.33 10.09 5.22
N VAL A 114 0.30 8.76 5.23
CA VAL A 114 1.49 7.91 5.03
C VAL A 114 2.10 8.16 3.66
N TYR A 115 1.26 8.31 2.63
CA TYR A 115 1.68 8.59 1.27
C TYR A 115 2.41 9.92 1.14
N ILE A 116 1.81 11.01 1.65
CA ILE A 116 2.43 12.34 1.65
C ILE A 116 3.77 12.29 2.38
N PHE A 117 3.81 11.62 3.55
CA PHE A 117 5.04 11.48 4.32
C PHE A 117 6.16 10.77 3.54
N ILE A 118 5.85 9.64 2.89
CA ILE A 118 6.82 8.88 2.10
C ILE A 118 7.36 9.75 0.96
N ILE A 119 6.50 10.44 0.20
CA ILE A 119 6.92 11.30 -0.90
C ILE A 119 7.81 12.44 -0.41
N CYS A 120 7.42 13.14 0.65
CA CYS A 120 8.21 14.22 1.23
C CYS A 120 9.59 13.74 1.67
N LYS A 121 9.67 12.56 2.28
CA LYS A 121 10.95 11.99 2.73
C LYS A 121 11.83 11.51 1.57
N LEU A 122 11.22 11.10 0.47
CA LEU A 122 11.92 10.60 -0.71
C LEU A 122 12.45 11.67 -1.64
N TYR A 123 11.86 12.85 -1.64
CA TYR A 123 12.25 13.94 -2.52
C TYR A 123 13.74 14.35 -2.34
N GLY A 124 14.38 13.96 -1.23
CA GLY A 124 15.80 14.20 -0.95
C GLY A 124 16.74 13.01 -1.18
N ILE A 125 16.28 11.84 -1.64
CA ILE A 125 17.08 10.61 -1.78
C ILE A 125 17.37 10.32 -3.27
N SER A 126 18.57 9.80 -3.57
CA SER A 126 19.09 9.60 -4.94
C SER A 126 18.17 8.79 -5.88
N GLN A 127 18.24 9.11 -7.17
CA GLN A 127 17.37 8.63 -8.28
C GLN A 127 17.21 7.10 -8.43
N GLN A 128 18.11 6.30 -7.84
CA GLN A 128 18.06 4.83 -7.94
C GLN A 128 17.14 4.18 -6.89
N GLN A 129 17.01 4.76 -5.69
CA GLN A 129 16.09 4.25 -4.66
C GLN A 129 14.65 4.72 -4.89
N THR A 130 14.47 5.89 -5.50
CA THR A 130 13.16 6.45 -5.85
C THR A 130 12.37 5.57 -6.83
N LYS A 131 12.99 4.94 -7.84
CA LYS A 131 12.26 4.08 -8.79
C LYS A 131 11.57 2.87 -8.14
N PHE A 132 12.17 2.28 -7.11
CA PHE A 132 11.57 1.17 -6.39
C PHE A 132 10.35 1.63 -5.57
N ILE A 133 10.44 2.84 -5.02
CA ILE A 133 9.43 3.35 -4.09
C ILE A 133 8.27 4.03 -4.82
N TYR A 134 8.49 4.73 -5.93
CA TYR A 134 7.40 5.24 -6.80
C TYR A 134 6.49 4.12 -7.31
N LYS A 135 7.02 2.90 -7.43
CA LYS A 135 6.25 1.71 -7.81
C LYS A 135 5.45 1.12 -6.64
N MET A 136 5.91 1.31 -5.40
CA MET A 136 5.14 0.98 -4.19
C MET A 136 4.18 2.11 -3.76
N ILE A 137 4.29 3.28 -4.38
CA ILE A 137 3.42 4.45 -4.20
C ILE A 137 2.14 4.32 -5.06
N SER A 138 2.08 3.40 -6.02
CA SER A 138 0.87 3.18 -6.83
C SER A 138 -0.33 2.64 -6.02
N TYR A 139 -0.12 2.05 -4.84
CA TYR A 139 -1.16 1.36 -4.08
C TYR A 139 -2.23 2.30 -3.47
N PRO A 140 -1.89 3.38 -2.75
CA PRO A 140 -2.90 4.27 -2.18
C PRO A 140 -3.70 4.99 -3.27
N LEU A 141 -3.09 5.26 -4.42
CA LEU A 141 -3.78 5.86 -5.57
C LEU A 141 -4.85 4.94 -6.16
N ILE A 142 -4.54 3.66 -6.37
CA ILE A 142 -5.52 2.67 -6.82
C ILE A 142 -6.69 2.59 -5.84
N LEU A 143 -6.40 2.62 -4.54
CA LEU A 143 -7.42 2.62 -3.50
C LEU A 143 -8.33 3.83 -3.61
N ILE A 144 -7.77 5.04 -3.63
CA ILE A 144 -8.55 6.28 -3.72
C ILE A 144 -9.42 6.28 -4.98
N ILE A 145 -8.85 5.94 -6.14
CA ILE A 145 -9.55 5.94 -7.42
C ILE A 145 -10.69 4.92 -7.44
N CYS A 146 -10.50 3.71 -6.91
CA CYS A 146 -11.55 2.70 -6.92
C CYS A 146 -12.64 2.98 -5.88
N TRP A 147 -12.28 3.56 -4.72
CA TRP A 147 -13.23 3.80 -3.62
C TRP A 147 -14.05 5.08 -3.77
N ILE A 148 -13.53 6.10 -4.46
CA ILE A 148 -14.24 7.39 -4.57
C ILE A 148 -15.61 7.23 -5.26
N PHE A 149 -15.70 6.41 -6.31
CA PHE A 149 -16.96 6.16 -7.01
C PHE A 149 -17.95 5.37 -6.16
N THR A 150 -17.46 4.45 -5.34
CA THR A 150 -18.29 3.69 -4.40
C THR A 150 -18.80 4.55 -3.26
N ALA A 151 -17.95 5.41 -2.71
CA ALA A 151 -18.35 6.40 -1.72
C ALA A 151 -19.42 7.33 -2.28
N PHE A 152 -19.17 7.88 -3.49
CA PHE A 152 -20.10 8.80 -4.14
C PHE A 152 -21.45 8.15 -4.44
N ASN A 153 -21.47 6.93 -4.98
CA ASN A 153 -22.70 6.20 -5.24
C ASN A 153 -23.52 5.97 -3.97
N LYS A 154 -22.85 5.63 -2.86
CA LYS A 154 -23.51 5.36 -1.57
C LYS A 154 -24.05 6.62 -0.91
N THR A 155 -23.30 7.71 -0.96
CA THR A 155 -23.77 9.02 -0.47
C THR A 155 -24.92 9.56 -1.31
N TYR A 156 -24.88 9.40 -2.64
CA TYR A 156 -25.98 9.82 -3.52
C TYR A 156 -27.26 9.03 -3.22
N GLU A 157 -27.14 7.72 -3.03
CA GLU A 157 -28.26 6.84 -2.66
C GLU A 157 -28.89 7.26 -1.32
N GLU A 158 -28.09 7.70 -0.35
CA GLU A 158 -28.56 8.12 0.98
C GLU A 158 -29.20 9.52 0.99
N ILE A 159 -28.83 10.42 0.06
CA ILE A 159 -29.37 11.78 0.00
C ILE A 159 -30.66 11.83 -0.83
N GLN A 160 -30.69 11.13 -1.96
CA GLN A 160 -31.75 11.30 -2.96
C GLN A 160 -32.84 10.22 -2.86
N ASP A 161 -32.68 9.21 -2.00
CA ASP A 161 -33.49 7.97 -1.93
C ASP A 161 -33.70 7.29 -3.31
N GLN A 162 -32.87 7.66 -4.29
CA GLN A 162 -32.96 7.20 -5.67
C GLN A 162 -31.60 6.69 -6.13
N GLN A 163 -31.61 5.50 -6.72
CA GLN A 163 -30.41 4.90 -7.27
C GLN A 163 -30.23 5.25 -8.73
N GLN A 164 -29.08 5.85 -9.05
CA GLN A 164 -28.63 6.03 -10.43
C GLN A 164 -28.00 4.74 -10.94
N ILE A 165 -28.71 4.04 -11.83
CA ILE A 165 -28.32 2.71 -12.32
C ILE A 165 -26.92 2.70 -12.94
N TRP A 166 -26.57 3.72 -13.72
CA TRP A 166 -25.25 3.81 -14.36
C TRP A 166 -24.12 3.95 -13.33
N LEU A 167 -24.34 4.72 -12.27
CA LEU A 167 -23.36 4.98 -11.22
C LEU A 167 -23.16 3.73 -10.35
N LEU A 168 -24.23 2.97 -10.11
CA LEU A 168 -24.18 1.68 -9.45
C LEU A 168 -23.31 0.69 -10.24
N TYR A 169 -23.54 0.52 -11.54
CA TYR A 169 -22.73 -0.38 -12.37
C TYR A 169 -21.27 0.04 -12.42
N LEU A 170 -20.99 1.34 -12.58
CA LEU A 170 -19.63 1.86 -12.59
C LEU A 170 -18.91 1.59 -11.25
N SER A 171 -19.59 1.86 -10.12
CA SER A 171 -19.06 1.57 -8.79
C SER A 171 -18.76 0.08 -8.62
N LYS A 172 -19.66 -0.81 -9.06
CA LYS A 172 -19.48 -2.26 -8.97
C LYS A 172 -18.32 -2.73 -9.86
N ALA A 173 -18.21 -2.21 -11.07
CA ALA A 173 -17.12 -2.55 -11.99
C ALA A 173 -15.76 -2.12 -11.44
N LEU A 174 -15.62 -0.88 -10.96
CA LEU A 174 -14.38 -0.37 -10.39
C LEU A 174 -14.00 -1.08 -9.08
N SER A 175 -14.98 -1.38 -8.23
CA SER A 175 -14.75 -2.21 -7.04
C SER A 175 -14.24 -3.61 -7.40
N GLY A 176 -14.80 -4.25 -8.44
CA GLY A 176 -14.34 -5.55 -8.92
C GLY A 176 -12.95 -5.51 -9.57
N LEU A 177 -12.65 -4.42 -10.29
CA LEU A 177 -11.34 -4.22 -10.94
C LEU A 177 -10.23 -3.83 -9.96
N MET A 178 -10.56 -3.49 -8.72
CA MET A 178 -9.55 -3.17 -7.70
C MET A 178 -8.51 -4.30 -7.55
N GLY A 179 -8.95 -5.57 -7.54
CA GLY A 179 -8.04 -6.72 -7.48
C GLY A 179 -7.12 -6.79 -8.70
N PHE A 180 -7.64 -6.47 -9.88
CA PHE A 180 -6.87 -6.41 -11.12
C PHE A 180 -5.81 -5.31 -11.08
N PHE A 181 -6.18 -4.09 -10.67
CA PHE A 181 -5.23 -2.98 -10.56
C PHE A 181 -4.16 -3.25 -9.49
N ASN A 182 -4.55 -3.85 -8.36
CA ASN A 182 -3.59 -4.31 -7.35
C ASN A 182 -2.62 -5.33 -7.96
N TYR A 183 -3.12 -6.34 -8.68
CA TYR A 183 -2.26 -7.28 -9.40
C TYR A 183 -1.33 -6.60 -10.39
N LEU A 184 -1.79 -5.58 -11.14
CA LEU A 184 -0.91 -4.83 -12.04
C LEU A 184 0.23 -4.14 -11.28
N GLY A 185 -0.05 -3.62 -10.08
CA GLY A 185 0.96 -3.02 -9.20
C GLY A 185 2.00 -4.04 -8.69
N TYR A 186 1.54 -5.19 -8.16
CA TYR A 186 2.41 -6.21 -7.55
C TYR A 186 3.09 -7.14 -8.57
N GLY A 187 2.33 -7.61 -9.56
CA GLY A 187 2.70 -8.70 -10.47
C GLY A 187 3.75 -8.31 -11.50
N PHE A 188 3.80 -7.05 -11.94
CA PHE A 188 4.76 -6.57 -12.94
C PHE A 188 6.04 -5.97 -12.33
N THR A 189 6.38 -6.33 -11.10
CA THR A 189 7.66 -5.96 -10.52
C THR A 189 8.80 -6.76 -11.18
N PRO A 190 9.99 -6.16 -11.42
CA PRO A 190 11.10 -6.87 -12.06
C PRO A 190 11.52 -8.13 -11.30
N GLN A 191 11.38 -8.12 -9.97
CA GLN A 191 11.66 -9.25 -9.09
C GLN A 191 10.72 -10.43 -9.35
N VAL A 192 9.41 -10.18 -9.39
CA VAL A 192 8.41 -11.22 -9.69
C VAL A 192 8.54 -11.68 -11.13
N ARG A 193 8.78 -10.76 -12.09
CA ARG A 193 8.99 -11.12 -13.49
C ARG A 193 10.24 -11.98 -13.68
N ASP A 194 11.34 -11.68 -12.98
CA ASP A 194 12.57 -12.49 -13.06
C ASP A 194 12.36 -13.87 -12.46
N GLN A 195 11.71 -13.96 -11.30
CA GLN A 195 11.37 -15.26 -10.70
C GLN A 195 10.41 -16.07 -11.58
N CYS A 196 9.34 -15.44 -12.07
CA CYS A 196 8.39 -16.08 -12.98
C CYS A 196 9.07 -16.52 -14.28
N ALA A 197 9.97 -15.69 -14.82
CA ALA A 197 10.77 -16.04 -15.99
C ALA A 197 11.75 -17.19 -15.72
N ARG A 198 12.22 -17.43 -14.49
CA ARG A 198 13.06 -18.59 -14.13
C ARG A 198 12.28 -19.90 -14.05
N TYR A 199 11.02 -19.85 -13.61
CA TYR A 199 10.16 -21.05 -13.52
C TYR A 199 9.44 -21.35 -14.84
N CYS A 200 8.93 -20.34 -15.54
CA CYS A 200 8.18 -20.49 -16.80
C CYS A 200 9.10 -20.59 -18.02
N CYS A 201 10.30 -20.00 -17.97
CA CYS A 201 11.34 -20.24 -18.96
C CYS A 201 12.52 -20.84 -18.20
N LYS A 202 13.02 -22.03 -18.54
CA LYS A 202 14.30 -22.53 -18.00
C LYS A 202 15.44 -21.62 -18.51
N ARG A 203 15.56 -20.41 -17.98
CA ARG A 203 16.67 -19.51 -18.29
C ARG A 203 17.84 -20.01 -17.47
N ASN A 204 18.87 -20.50 -18.16
CA ASN A 204 20.04 -21.14 -17.57
C ASN A 204 20.59 -20.28 -16.42
N SER A 205 20.52 -20.81 -15.20
CA SER A 205 20.83 -20.15 -13.91
C SER A 205 22.20 -19.46 -13.84
N LYS A 206 23.10 -19.73 -14.79
CA LYS A 206 24.47 -19.23 -14.79
C LYS A 206 24.60 -17.74 -15.09
N SER A 207 23.65 -17.10 -15.79
CA SER A 207 23.81 -15.68 -16.15
C SER A 207 23.44 -14.70 -15.03
N VAL A 208 22.54 -15.10 -14.12
CA VAL A 208 22.03 -14.17 -13.08
C VAL A 208 22.90 -14.16 -11.84
N SER A 209 23.48 -15.30 -11.45
CA SER A 209 24.51 -15.34 -10.40
C SER A 209 25.74 -14.52 -10.80
N VAL A 210 26.17 -14.63 -12.06
CA VAL A 210 27.29 -13.86 -12.61
C VAL A 210 27.00 -12.35 -12.64
N GLU A 211 25.78 -11.92 -12.98
CA GLU A 211 25.44 -10.48 -12.97
C GLU A 211 25.30 -9.89 -11.55
N LEU A 212 24.86 -10.69 -10.57
CA LEU A 212 24.83 -10.31 -9.16
C LEU A 212 26.23 -10.27 -8.55
N GLU A 213 27.11 -11.21 -8.90
CA GLU A 213 28.52 -11.21 -8.51
C GLU A 213 29.27 -10.03 -9.12
N LEU A 214 29.05 -9.72 -10.41
CA LEU A 214 29.63 -8.55 -11.09
C LEU A 214 29.19 -7.23 -10.46
N LYS A 215 27.91 -7.09 -10.08
CA LYS A 215 27.41 -5.87 -9.40
C LYS A 215 27.95 -5.73 -7.97
N ASN A 216 28.15 -6.84 -7.27
CA ASN A 216 28.75 -6.82 -5.93
C ASN A 216 30.26 -6.55 -5.98
N GLN A 217 30.98 -7.05 -6.99
CA GLN A 217 32.39 -6.72 -7.20
C GLN A 217 32.58 -5.26 -7.61
N GLN A 218 31.77 -4.73 -8.52
CA GLN A 218 31.84 -3.32 -8.89
C GLN A 218 31.55 -2.37 -7.73
N SER A 219 30.64 -2.72 -6.82
CA SER A 219 30.36 -1.89 -5.64
C SER A 219 31.48 -1.95 -4.59
N LEU A 220 32.15 -3.10 -4.44
CA LEU A 220 33.35 -3.26 -3.60
C LEU A 220 34.55 -2.49 -4.18
N ASP A 221 34.83 -2.62 -5.49
CA ASP A 221 35.94 -1.94 -6.17
C ASP A 221 35.76 -0.41 -6.18
N THR A 222 34.52 0.07 -6.30
CA THR A 222 34.22 1.51 -6.23
C THR A 222 34.42 2.05 -4.82
N SER A 223 34.11 1.25 -3.80
CA SER A 223 34.30 1.63 -2.39
C SER A 223 35.79 1.68 -2.02
N GLN A 224 36.59 0.69 -2.47
CA GLN A 224 38.03 0.65 -2.22
C GLN A 224 38.79 1.76 -2.96
N ASN A 225 38.47 2.03 -4.23
CA ASN A 225 39.07 3.16 -4.97
C ASN A 225 38.76 4.52 -4.33
N THR A 226 37.56 4.68 -3.76
CA THR A 226 37.19 5.94 -3.08
C THR A 226 37.98 6.15 -1.79
N GLU A 227 38.27 5.07 -1.05
CA GLU A 227 39.11 5.12 0.15
C GLU A 227 40.59 5.35 -0.17
N GLU A 228 41.14 4.69 -1.21
CA GLU A 228 42.51 4.92 -1.65
C GLU A 228 42.72 6.37 -2.13
N ILE A 229 41.79 6.94 -2.91
CA ILE A 229 41.88 8.34 -3.39
C ILE A 229 41.85 9.32 -2.20
N LYS A 230 41.02 9.07 -1.18
CA LYS A 230 40.99 9.90 0.04
C LYS A 230 42.32 9.85 0.79
N SER A 231 42.91 8.67 0.95
CA SER A 231 44.19 8.50 1.64
C SER A 231 45.36 9.16 0.90
N ARG A 232 45.36 9.09 -0.44
CA ARG A 232 46.39 9.71 -1.27
C ARG A 232 46.32 11.24 -1.23
N ASN A 233 45.10 11.79 -1.22
CA ASN A 233 44.89 13.23 -1.15
C ASN A 233 45.27 13.80 0.23
N SER A 234 45.04 13.06 1.33
CA SER A 234 45.49 13.51 2.65
C SER A 234 47.02 13.52 2.78
N VAL A 235 47.70 12.54 2.18
CA VAL A 235 49.18 12.47 2.17
C VAL A 235 49.80 13.58 1.31
N ASN A 236 49.22 13.90 0.14
CA ASN A 236 49.70 15.01 -0.68
C ASN A 236 49.47 16.36 0.00
N SER A 237 48.31 16.57 0.64
CA SER A 237 48.02 17.80 1.39
C SER A 237 48.98 18.04 2.56
N GLN A 238 49.48 16.98 3.22
CA GLN A 238 50.50 17.11 4.27
C GLN A 238 51.90 17.35 3.69
N ARG A 239 52.21 16.85 2.49
CA ARG A 239 53.49 17.11 1.83
C ARG A 239 53.59 18.58 1.38
N ASP A 240 52.51 19.12 0.83
CA ASP A 240 52.47 20.51 0.35
C ASP A 240 52.61 21.53 1.50
N SER A 241 52.07 21.23 2.69
CA SER A 241 52.26 22.10 3.88
C SER A 241 53.70 22.10 4.39
N VAL A 242 54.36 20.93 4.41
CA VAL A 242 55.76 20.80 4.87
C VAL A 242 56.74 21.44 3.87
N GLN A 243 56.45 21.33 2.58
CA GLN A 243 57.29 21.90 1.53
C GLN A 243 57.20 23.44 1.47
N GLY A 244 56.04 24.01 1.80
CA GLY A 244 55.86 25.46 1.98
C GLY A 244 56.62 26.04 3.18
N GLU A 245 56.69 25.31 4.30
CA GLU A 245 57.50 25.72 5.46
C GLU A 245 59.01 25.65 5.18
N LEU A 246 59.47 24.64 4.43
CA LEU A 246 60.88 24.51 4.04
C LEU A 246 61.34 25.58 3.05
N SER A 247 60.49 26.02 2.12
CA SER A 247 60.80 27.15 1.23
C SER A 247 60.89 28.48 1.99
N PHE A 248 60.06 28.67 3.02
CA PHE A 248 60.08 29.88 3.84
C PHE A 248 61.35 29.98 4.70
N ILE A 249 61.87 28.85 5.19
CA ILE A 249 63.13 28.81 5.97
C ILE A 249 64.35 29.06 5.08
N ALA A 250 64.32 28.66 3.80
CA ALA A 250 65.42 28.84 2.86
C ALA A 250 65.58 30.29 2.34
N GLU A 251 64.56 31.15 2.45
CA GLU A 251 64.66 32.58 2.12
C GLU A 251 65.14 33.44 3.31
N LEU A 252 65.29 32.84 4.50
CA LEU A 252 65.67 33.52 5.75
C LEU A 252 67.15 33.36 6.13
N PHE A 253 67.95 32.69 5.29
CA PHE A 253 69.40 32.52 5.41
C PHE A 253 70.09 32.84 4.08
#